data_AF-A0A7S0Z467-F1
#
_entry.id   AF-A0A7S0Z467-F1
#
_cell.length_a   1.000
_cell.length_b   1.000
_cell.length_c   1.000
_cell.angle_alpha   90.00
_cell.angle_beta   90.00
_cell.angle_gamma   90.00
#
_symmetry.space_group_name_H-M   'P 1'
#
loop_
_entity.id
_entity.type
_entity.pdbx_description
1 polymer ?
#
loop_
_entity_poly.entity_id
_entity_poly.type
_entity_poly.pdbx_seq_one_letter_code
_entity_poly.pdbx_strand_id
1 'polypeptide(L)'
;GGSVLGERLRGLLSAVGCRMLDSERIGGGREAVAGYVQKATLRGVLAAMYRGCEGRFEAIVEGLSVASAGDKRELRAFFGQRRWLNEEGCSREDAVVVMSLPIHEVYGERESFQALDGGKRLPPGGVNGELLTEDYVRAETEAEADMYRFLGVKTATLSHFYAESVIPRLGSLEGARGEGAAISMLEALPLLSKQDAGFAEGLAKLRFVTTAAGGLARPRDLYDPNVAELQELLKGGEFYPSKAFVGAGLVPVLVRLGLRTKLNSDGVLRVARSISHRAVEGGAEGGEALALQGKSLLMYMDRHAKRLEFDKLLQLAGESEEHADYREELCSLYWVPVLTAPPMPWIPWRDAEEGSSGEPELVAPPKRVRTSEDTTLVSSVYGICSTPVKSTALLTFFGWCDPVTPLIIARQLLRYSAMYGVAAPVAPLSQPTTAPPSLPEEVRRTVLGIYDALAMQTVSESFEEACGALSGRRCILLDGDEFVATDRVAFECEADLAPLLHAFPEGLEGYESLFAILGVRARFSARDLCGGLQALAATSGGQPLEQEQVDLAVRLPREAGPRGG
;
A
#
# COMPACT_ATOMS: atom_id res chain seq x y z
N GLY A 1 -27.74 4.93 70.53
CA GLY A 1 -28.09 6.31 70.90
C GLY A 1 -27.68 7.23 69.77
N GLY A 2 -28.57 8.11 69.32
CA GLY A 2 -28.39 8.92 68.09
C GLY A 2 -27.47 10.15 68.25
N SER A 3 -27.01 10.48 69.45
CA SER A 3 -26.16 11.65 69.72
C SER A 3 -24.75 11.56 69.13
N VAL A 4 -24.31 10.36 68.75
CA VAL A 4 -22.96 10.09 68.19
C VAL A 4 -22.96 10.10 66.65
N LEU A 5 -24.13 10.22 66.03
CA LEU A 5 -24.32 10.19 64.58
C LEU A 5 -24.59 11.59 64.04
N GLY A 6 -23.99 11.94 62.90
CA GLY A 6 -24.23 13.20 62.19
C GLY A 6 -25.69 13.34 61.73
N GLU A 7 -26.17 14.57 61.55
CA GLU A 7 -27.57 14.85 61.23
C GLU A 7 -28.07 14.17 59.95
N ARG A 8 -27.24 14.14 58.91
CA ARG A 8 -27.55 13.49 57.63
C ARG A 8 -27.66 11.98 57.79
N LEU A 9 -26.68 11.34 58.43
CA LEU A 9 -26.76 9.91 58.75
C LEU A 9 -27.99 9.58 59.60
N ARG A 10 -28.41 10.47 60.51
CA ARG A 10 -29.65 10.31 61.26
C ARG A 10 -30.90 10.36 60.38
N GLY A 11 -30.95 11.31 59.45
CA GLY A 11 -32.01 11.41 58.45
C GLY A 11 -32.10 10.16 57.58
N LEU A 12 -30.96 9.70 57.05
CA LEU A 12 -30.87 8.50 56.21
C LEU A 12 -31.35 7.25 56.95
N LEU A 13 -30.83 6.98 58.14
CA LEU A 13 -31.21 5.81 58.92
C LEU A 13 -32.70 5.84 59.28
N SER A 14 -33.26 7.02 59.55
CA SER A 14 -34.71 7.17 59.78
C SER A 14 -35.53 6.85 58.53
N ALA A 15 -35.05 7.25 57.35
CA ALA A 15 -35.69 6.93 56.07
C ALA A 15 -35.65 5.42 55.75
N VAL A 16 -34.61 4.71 56.21
CA VAL A 16 -34.50 3.24 56.12
C VAL A 16 -35.21 2.54 57.30
N GLY A 17 -36.11 3.23 58.01
CA GLY A 17 -36.96 2.65 59.06
C GLY A 17 -36.29 2.48 60.43
N CYS A 18 -35.06 2.96 60.63
CA CYS A 18 -34.43 2.95 61.96
C CYS A 18 -35.04 4.01 62.87
N ARG A 19 -35.34 3.65 64.12
CA ARG A 19 -35.74 4.63 65.14
C ARG A 19 -34.58 4.93 66.07
N MET A 20 -34.36 6.21 66.31
CA MET A 20 -33.27 6.66 67.16
C MET A 20 -33.76 7.03 68.54
N LEU A 21 -33.01 6.56 69.52
CA LEU A 21 -33.29 6.84 70.90
C LEU A 21 -32.43 8.00 71.38
N ASP A 22 -33.10 9.03 71.86
CA ASP A 22 -32.47 10.18 72.51
C ASP A 22 -32.06 9.79 73.93
N SER A 23 -30.74 9.69 74.14
CA SER A 23 -30.17 9.27 75.42
C SER A 23 -30.39 10.27 76.56
N GLU A 24 -30.71 11.53 76.24
CA GLU A 24 -30.97 12.56 77.25
C GLU A 24 -32.37 12.40 77.87
N ARG A 25 -33.31 11.78 77.15
CA ARG A 25 -34.69 11.58 77.59
C ARG A 25 -34.93 10.35 78.46
N ILE A 26 -33.90 9.53 78.70
CA ILE A 26 -34.04 8.21 79.35
C ILE A 26 -33.63 8.20 80.83
N GLY A 27 -32.92 9.22 81.30
CA GLY A 27 -32.39 9.21 82.67
C GLY A 27 -31.59 7.94 83.00
N GLY A 28 -31.47 7.59 84.27
CA GLY A 28 -30.70 6.43 84.76
C GLY A 28 -31.16 5.04 84.28
N GLY A 29 -32.20 4.94 83.44
CA GLY A 29 -32.77 3.68 82.94
C GLY A 29 -32.03 3.02 81.76
N ARG A 30 -30.74 3.30 81.55
CA ARG A 30 -29.96 2.76 80.41
C ARG A 30 -29.93 1.22 80.36
N GLU A 31 -30.00 0.55 81.52
CA GLU A 31 -30.04 -0.92 81.58
C GLU A 31 -31.36 -1.52 81.10
N ALA A 32 -32.49 -0.83 81.32
CA ALA A 32 -33.82 -1.34 80.95
C ALA A 32 -34.03 -1.43 79.42
N VAL A 33 -33.27 -0.65 78.65
CA VAL A 33 -33.38 -0.58 77.19
C VAL A 33 -32.23 -1.30 76.47
N ALA A 34 -31.28 -1.88 77.21
CA ALA A 34 -30.05 -2.46 76.67
C ALA A 34 -30.30 -3.62 75.69
N GLY A 35 -31.42 -4.34 75.82
CA GLY A 35 -31.82 -5.43 74.90
C GLY A 35 -32.60 -4.97 73.66
N TYR A 36 -33.11 -3.74 73.64
CA TYR A 36 -33.97 -3.22 72.57
C TYR A 36 -33.28 -2.17 71.70
N VAL A 37 -32.10 -1.70 72.10
CA VAL A 37 -31.41 -0.56 71.48
C VAL A 37 -30.04 -0.99 71.00
N GLN A 38 -29.84 -0.89 69.70
CA GLN A 38 -28.53 -1.14 69.12
C GLN A 38 -27.54 -0.02 69.45
N LYS A 39 -26.27 -0.39 69.67
CA LYS A 39 -25.17 0.57 69.79
C LYS A 39 -24.93 1.24 68.43
N ALA A 40 -24.39 2.45 68.44
CA ALA A 40 -24.01 3.18 67.22
C ALA A 40 -22.65 2.67 66.68
N THR A 41 -22.55 1.35 66.52
CA THR A 41 -21.39 0.64 65.95
C THR A 41 -21.77 0.11 64.57
N LEU A 42 -20.81 -0.33 63.76
CA LEU A 42 -21.08 -0.91 62.44
C LEU A 42 -22.16 -2.00 62.50
N ARG A 43 -21.94 -3.02 63.33
CA ARG A 43 -22.88 -4.14 63.49
C ARG A 43 -24.22 -3.71 64.07
N GLY A 44 -24.22 -2.77 65.01
CA GLY A 44 -25.45 -2.24 65.61
C GLY A 44 -26.30 -1.46 64.60
N VAL A 45 -25.67 -0.66 63.73
CA VAL A 45 -26.34 0.07 62.66
C VAL A 45 -26.87 -0.89 61.60
N LEU A 46 -26.09 -1.87 61.14
CA LEU A 46 -26.57 -2.90 60.21
C LEU A 46 -27.76 -3.68 60.79
N ALA A 47 -27.68 -4.09 62.06
CA ALA A 47 -28.77 -4.78 62.74
C ALA A 47 -30.02 -3.90 62.90
N ALA A 48 -29.84 -2.60 63.14
CA ALA A 48 -30.96 -1.65 63.22
C ALA A 48 -31.63 -1.46 61.85
N MET A 49 -30.86 -1.33 60.77
CA MET A 49 -31.38 -1.24 59.40
C MET A 49 -32.14 -2.52 59.02
N TYR A 50 -31.55 -3.68 59.30
CA TYR A 50 -32.18 -4.97 59.04
C TYR A 50 -33.52 -5.14 59.77
N ARG A 51 -33.57 -4.80 61.06
CA ARG A 51 -34.83 -4.86 61.84
C ARG A 51 -35.84 -3.78 61.43
N GLY A 52 -35.36 -2.59 61.07
CA GLY A 52 -36.20 -1.47 60.59
C GLY A 52 -36.92 -1.79 59.29
N CYS A 53 -36.29 -2.59 58.43
CA CYS A 53 -36.86 -3.11 57.19
C CYS A 53 -37.53 -4.49 57.34
N GLU A 54 -37.96 -4.86 58.56
CA GLU A 54 -38.66 -6.13 58.84
C GLU A 54 -37.87 -7.39 58.44
N GLY A 55 -36.54 -7.30 58.41
CA GLY A 55 -35.65 -8.39 58.03
C GLY A 55 -35.52 -8.60 56.52
N ARG A 56 -35.98 -7.66 55.68
CA ARG A 56 -35.81 -7.72 54.22
C ARG A 56 -34.59 -6.90 53.80
N PHE A 57 -33.53 -7.55 53.35
CA PHE A 57 -32.32 -6.87 52.89
C PHE A 57 -32.58 -6.03 51.62
N GLU A 58 -33.47 -6.52 50.73
CA GLU A 58 -33.85 -5.83 49.50
C GLU A 58 -34.48 -4.45 49.80
N ALA A 59 -35.27 -4.35 50.87
CA ALA A 59 -35.87 -3.08 51.28
C ALA A 59 -34.82 -2.06 51.76
N ILE A 60 -33.71 -2.53 52.34
CA ILE A 60 -32.58 -1.67 52.69
C ILE A 60 -31.93 -1.14 51.41
N VAL A 61 -31.66 -2.03 50.44
CA VAL A 61 -31.05 -1.69 49.16
C VAL A 61 -31.93 -0.70 48.38
N GLU A 62 -33.24 -0.94 48.33
CA GLU A 62 -34.22 -0.03 47.71
C GLU A 62 -34.19 1.35 48.38
N GLY A 63 -34.28 1.40 49.71
CA GLY A 63 -34.25 2.66 50.47
C GLY A 63 -32.96 3.44 50.27
N LEU A 64 -31.82 2.75 50.25
CA LEU A 64 -30.52 3.37 49.97
C LEU A 64 -30.37 3.78 48.51
N SER A 65 -30.98 3.07 47.55
CA SER A 65 -30.85 3.38 46.12
C SER A 65 -31.37 4.78 45.79
N VAL A 66 -32.47 5.20 46.44
CA VAL A 66 -33.10 6.52 46.27
C VAL A 66 -32.44 7.62 47.12
N ALA A 67 -31.52 7.26 48.03
CA ALA A 67 -30.82 8.21 48.89
C ALA A 67 -29.88 9.13 48.09
N SER A 68 -29.64 10.33 48.62
CA SER A 68 -28.75 11.29 47.98
C SER A 68 -27.29 10.78 48.00
N ALA A 69 -26.48 11.26 47.04
CA ALA A 69 -25.06 10.93 47.00
C ALA A 69 -24.31 11.32 48.28
N GLY A 70 -24.71 12.45 48.90
CA GLY A 70 -24.16 12.89 50.18
C GLY A 70 -24.46 11.92 51.32
N ASP A 71 -25.69 11.40 51.39
CA ASP A 71 -26.10 10.44 52.42
C ASP A 71 -25.38 9.10 52.26
N LYS A 72 -25.24 8.62 51.02
CA LYS A 72 -24.50 7.39 50.69
C LYS A 72 -23.02 7.50 51.09
N ARG A 73 -22.37 8.63 50.77
CA ARG A 73 -20.98 8.91 51.16
C ARG A 73 -20.82 8.95 52.68
N GLU A 74 -21.75 9.56 53.40
CA GLU A 74 -21.69 9.64 54.86
C GLU A 74 -21.87 8.27 55.51
N LEU A 75 -22.80 7.45 55.00
CA LEU A 75 -22.98 6.07 55.47
C LEU A 75 -21.74 5.21 55.17
N ARG A 76 -21.16 5.33 53.98
CA ARG A 76 -19.90 4.69 53.60
C ARG A 76 -18.76 5.11 54.54
N ALA A 77 -18.59 6.41 54.76
CA ALA A 77 -17.56 6.96 55.63
C ALA A 77 -17.75 6.48 57.08
N PHE A 78 -19.00 6.33 57.55
CA PHE A 78 -19.29 5.76 58.85
C PHE A 78 -18.83 4.31 58.96
N PHE A 79 -19.14 3.45 57.97
CA PHE A 79 -18.70 2.06 57.97
C PHE A 79 -17.19 1.91 57.76
N GLY A 80 -16.54 2.88 57.11
CA GLY A 80 -15.09 2.89 56.87
C GLY A 80 -14.20 3.35 58.02
N GLN A 81 -14.77 3.68 59.19
CA GLN A 81 -13.96 4.18 60.30
C GLN A 81 -13.03 3.08 60.84
N ARG A 82 -11.75 3.42 61.06
CA ARG A 82 -10.71 2.48 61.52
C ARG A 82 -11.09 1.72 62.80
N ARG A 83 -11.83 2.34 63.72
CA ARG A 83 -12.32 1.71 64.96
C ARG A 83 -13.19 0.46 64.69
N TRP A 84 -13.95 0.44 63.60
CA TRP A 84 -14.78 -0.70 63.23
C TRP A 84 -13.97 -1.81 62.57
N LEU A 85 -12.99 -1.41 61.76
CA LEU A 85 -12.15 -2.34 61.01
C LEU A 85 -11.12 -3.04 61.92
N ASN A 86 -10.61 -2.36 62.96
CA ASN A 86 -9.46 -2.84 63.74
C ASN A 86 -9.74 -3.10 65.24
N GLU A 87 -10.66 -2.38 65.89
CA GLU A 87 -10.78 -2.39 67.36
C GLU A 87 -12.01 -3.16 67.86
N GLU A 88 -13.18 -2.95 67.27
CA GLU A 88 -14.43 -3.65 67.63
C GLU A 88 -14.77 -4.83 66.72
N GLY A 89 -13.94 -5.09 65.70
CA GLY A 89 -13.94 -6.30 64.87
C GLY A 89 -15.10 -6.41 63.86
N CYS A 90 -14.92 -5.88 62.66
CA CYS A 90 -15.75 -6.19 61.50
C CYS A 90 -15.57 -7.67 61.10
N SER A 91 -16.62 -8.49 61.21
CA SER A 91 -16.54 -9.89 60.77
C SER A 91 -16.59 -10.00 59.23
N ARG A 92 -16.24 -11.17 58.67
CA ARG A 92 -16.38 -11.41 57.22
C ARG A 92 -17.83 -11.27 56.77
N GLU A 93 -18.79 -11.67 57.59
CA GLU A 93 -20.22 -11.54 57.31
C GLU A 93 -20.64 -10.07 57.27
N ASP A 94 -20.19 -9.27 58.24
CA ASP A 94 -20.43 -7.82 58.26
C ASP A 94 -19.82 -7.14 57.02
N ALA A 95 -18.60 -7.53 56.63
CA ALA A 95 -17.94 -7.00 55.44
C ALA A 95 -18.74 -7.31 54.15
N VAL A 96 -19.26 -8.53 54.00
CA VAL A 96 -20.12 -8.92 52.87
C VAL A 96 -21.41 -8.10 52.85
N VAL A 97 -22.03 -7.87 54.02
CA VAL A 97 -23.23 -7.05 54.10
C VAL A 97 -22.92 -5.61 53.67
N VAL A 98 -21.84 -5.01 54.18
CA VAL A 98 -21.42 -3.65 53.79
C VAL A 98 -21.18 -3.57 52.29
N MET A 99 -20.43 -4.51 51.72
CA MET A 99 -20.15 -4.59 50.28
C MET A 99 -21.43 -4.75 49.43
N SER A 100 -22.48 -5.36 49.97
CA SER A 100 -23.76 -5.56 49.28
C SER A 100 -24.66 -4.31 49.27
N LEU A 101 -24.28 -3.22 49.95
CA LEU A 101 -25.06 -1.98 49.99
C LEU A 101 -24.72 -1.08 48.78
N PRO A 102 -25.69 -0.37 48.17
CA PRO A 102 -25.47 0.53 47.04
C PRO A 102 -24.92 1.90 47.49
N ILE A 103 -23.80 1.88 48.23
CA ILE A 103 -23.14 3.05 48.83
C ILE A 103 -21.72 3.25 48.32
N HIS A 104 -21.23 2.32 47.48
CA HIS A 104 -19.88 2.37 46.93
C HIS A 104 -19.89 3.13 45.62
N GLU A 105 -19.18 4.26 45.59
CA GLU A 105 -19.04 5.07 44.40
C GLU A 105 -18.12 4.36 43.42
N VAL A 106 -18.52 4.29 42.15
CA VAL A 106 -17.74 3.68 41.07
C VAL A 106 -17.37 4.73 40.03
N TYR A 107 -16.30 4.51 39.27
CA TYR A 107 -15.96 5.37 38.14
C TYR A 107 -16.98 5.21 36.99
N GLY A 108 -17.13 6.21 36.15
CA GLY A 108 -18.08 6.21 35.04
C GLY A 108 -18.40 7.62 34.56
N GLU A 109 -19.23 7.73 33.52
CA GLU A 109 -19.63 9.03 32.95
C GLU A 109 -20.51 9.86 33.89
N ARG A 110 -21.22 9.18 34.80
CA ARG A 110 -22.13 9.80 35.77
C ARG A 110 -21.81 9.30 37.16
N GLU A 111 -22.14 10.13 38.15
CA GLU A 111 -22.08 9.74 39.55
C GLU A 111 -23.00 8.54 39.78
N SER A 112 -22.42 7.41 40.18
CA SER A 112 -23.13 6.15 40.38
C SER A 112 -22.64 5.44 41.64
N PHE A 113 -23.58 4.83 42.36
CA PHE A 113 -23.32 4.07 43.57
C PHE A 113 -23.85 2.66 43.40
N GLN A 114 -23.00 1.67 43.59
CA GLN A 114 -23.32 0.26 43.34
C GLN A 114 -22.92 -0.61 44.53
N ALA A 115 -23.46 -1.82 44.57
CA ALA A 115 -22.95 -2.89 45.40
C ALA A 115 -21.68 -3.49 44.77
N LEU A 116 -20.80 -4.04 45.60
CA LEU A 116 -19.59 -4.74 45.20
C LEU A 116 -19.89 -6.24 45.11
N ASP A 117 -20.11 -6.69 43.88
CA ASP A 117 -20.40 -8.08 43.48
C ASP A 117 -19.16 -9.00 43.44
N GLY A 118 -17.99 -8.50 43.88
CA GLY A 118 -16.71 -9.19 43.83
C GLY A 118 -15.99 -9.11 42.47
N GLY A 119 -16.62 -8.57 41.43
CA GLY A 119 -15.98 -8.27 40.15
C GLY A 119 -15.21 -6.94 40.16
N LYS A 120 -15.70 -5.98 40.95
CA LYS A 120 -15.13 -4.62 41.04
C LYS A 120 -13.78 -4.58 41.73
N ARG A 121 -12.92 -3.65 41.30
CA ARG A 121 -11.52 -3.52 41.75
C ARG A 121 -11.17 -2.09 42.14
N LEU A 122 -10.09 -1.94 42.91
CA LEU A 122 -9.44 -0.63 43.04
C LEU A 122 -8.59 -0.35 41.80
N PRO A 123 -8.54 0.90 41.31
CA PRO A 123 -7.73 1.27 40.16
C PRO A 123 -6.22 1.11 40.46
N PRO A 124 -5.40 0.79 39.45
CA PRO A 124 -3.95 0.85 39.61
C PRO A 124 -3.50 2.30 39.82
N GLY A 125 -2.39 2.50 40.53
CA GLY A 125 -1.84 3.83 40.76
C GLY A 125 -1.33 4.49 39.47
N GLY A 126 -1.54 5.80 39.34
CA GLY A 126 -0.97 6.62 38.26
C GLY A 126 -1.68 6.55 36.91
N VAL A 127 -2.88 5.96 36.84
CA VAL A 127 -3.69 5.94 35.60
C VAL A 127 -4.55 7.19 35.45
N ASN A 128 -4.85 7.54 34.20
CA ASN A 128 -5.80 8.61 33.91
C ASN A 128 -7.22 8.18 34.35
N GLY A 129 -7.80 8.93 35.30
CA GLY A 129 -9.11 8.64 35.86
C GLY A 129 -10.25 8.65 34.83
N GLU A 130 -10.06 9.33 33.71
CA GLU A 130 -11.01 9.34 32.59
C GLU A 130 -11.18 8.00 31.87
N LEU A 131 -10.21 7.09 32.00
CA LEU A 131 -10.24 5.77 31.36
C LEU A 131 -10.91 4.71 32.23
N LEU A 132 -11.13 5.01 33.52
CA LEU A 132 -11.75 4.12 34.49
C LEU A 132 -13.26 3.99 34.25
N THR A 133 -13.77 2.77 34.39
CA THR A 133 -15.16 2.37 34.22
C THR A 133 -15.82 2.00 35.54
N GLU A 134 -17.08 1.61 35.49
CA GLU A 134 -17.84 1.14 36.66
C GLU A 134 -17.31 -0.15 37.29
N ASP A 135 -16.37 -0.82 36.63
CA ASP A 135 -15.59 -1.93 37.17
C ASP A 135 -14.64 -1.48 38.29
N TYR A 136 -14.38 -0.18 38.41
CA TYR A 136 -13.47 0.39 39.38
C TYR A 136 -14.20 1.17 40.47
N VAL A 137 -13.85 0.87 41.72
CA VAL A 137 -14.35 1.56 42.90
C VAL A 137 -13.57 2.86 43.08
N ARG A 138 -14.29 3.96 43.32
CA ARG A 138 -13.72 5.27 43.60
C ARG A 138 -13.39 5.39 45.09
N ALA A 139 -12.11 5.62 45.36
CA ALA A 139 -11.62 5.97 46.69
C ALA A 139 -11.03 7.38 46.61
N GLU A 140 -11.55 8.32 47.40
CA GLU A 140 -11.08 9.71 47.43
C GLU A 140 -9.79 9.86 48.24
N THR A 141 -9.56 8.95 49.19
CA THR A 141 -8.41 8.98 50.09
C THR A 141 -7.76 7.61 50.20
N GLU A 142 -6.47 7.58 50.57
CA GLU A 142 -5.77 6.32 50.82
C GLU A 142 -6.41 5.53 51.98
N ALA A 143 -7.00 6.22 52.96
CA ALA A 143 -7.74 5.57 54.04
C ALA A 143 -8.99 4.82 53.54
N GLU A 144 -9.69 5.37 52.54
CA GLU A 144 -10.80 4.66 51.87
C GLU A 144 -10.29 3.50 51.02
N ALA A 145 -9.15 3.65 50.32
CA ALA A 145 -8.55 2.56 49.58
C ALA A 145 -8.14 1.40 50.51
N ASP A 146 -7.56 1.71 51.67
CA ASP A 146 -7.22 0.72 52.72
C ASP A 146 -8.47 0.03 53.27
N MET A 147 -9.56 0.77 53.50
CA MET A 147 -10.85 0.18 53.86
C MET A 147 -11.29 -0.83 52.82
N TYR A 148 -11.28 -0.49 51.54
CA TYR A 148 -11.68 -1.41 50.47
C TYR A 148 -10.77 -2.64 50.38
N ARG A 149 -9.45 -2.47 50.54
CA ARG A 149 -8.51 -3.60 50.62
C ARG A 149 -8.83 -4.51 51.80
N PHE A 150 -9.18 -3.94 52.96
CA PHE A 150 -9.60 -4.70 54.14
C PHE A 150 -10.91 -5.46 53.92
N LEU A 151 -11.87 -4.84 53.23
CA LEU A 151 -13.15 -5.48 52.85
C LEU A 151 -12.97 -6.59 51.78
N GLY A 152 -11.77 -6.73 51.19
CA GLY A 152 -11.43 -7.79 50.25
C GLY A 152 -11.44 -7.36 48.78
N VAL A 153 -11.61 -6.06 48.48
CA VAL A 153 -11.53 -5.53 47.13
C VAL A 153 -10.07 -5.52 46.67
N LYS A 154 -9.80 -6.20 45.56
CA LYS A 154 -8.44 -6.30 45.00
C LYS A 154 -8.08 -5.06 44.19
N THR A 155 -6.84 -4.61 44.27
CA THR A 155 -6.29 -3.61 43.34
C THR A 155 -5.95 -4.28 42.01
N ALA A 156 -6.39 -3.70 40.90
CA ALA A 156 -6.02 -4.17 39.57
C ALA A 156 -4.55 -3.90 39.29
N THR A 157 -3.89 -4.80 38.56
CA THR A 157 -2.57 -4.53 37.98
C THR A 157 -2.74 -3.59 36.78
N LEU A 158 -1.64 -2.94 36.38
CA LEU A 158 -1.66 -2.06 35.21
C LEU A 158 -1.92 -2.87 33.92
N SER A 159 -1.36 -4.08 33.82
CA SER A 159 -1.61 -5.02 32.72
C SER A 159 -3.09 -5.41 32.61
N HIS A 160 -3.73 -5.76 33.73
CA HIS A 160 -5.15 -6.10 33.76
C HIS A 160 -6.03 -4.90 33.36
N PHE A 161 -5.71 -3.71 33.88
CA PHE A 161 -6.44 -2.49 33.53
C PHE A 161 -6.40 -2.20 32.02
N TYR A 162 -5.22 -2.21 31.40
CA TYR A 162 -5.15 -1.98 29.96
C TYR A 162 -5.79 -3.12 29.15
N ALA A 163 -5.52 -4.39 29.50
CA ALA A 163 -6.01 -5.54 28.76
C ALA A 163 -7.54 -5.67 28.78
N GLU A 164 -8.15 -5.54 29.96
CA GLU A 164 -9.58 -5.80 30.13
C GLU A 164 -10.43 -4.54 29.99
N SER A 165 -9.91 -3.37 30.39
CA SER A 165 -10.73 -2.15 30.47
C SER A 165 -10.45 -1.16 29.34
N VAL A 166 -9.21 -1.03 28.87
CA VAL A 166 -8.86 0.02 27.88
C VAL A 166 -8.87 -0.51 26.45
N ILE A 167 -8.12 -1.58 26.17
CA ILE A 167 -7.94 -2.13 24.82
C ILE A 167 -9.28 -2.46 24.13
N PRO A 168 -10.26 -3.11 24.77
CA PRO A 168 -11.52 -3.48 24.10
C PRO A 168 -12.33 -2.28 23.61
N ARG A 169 -12.12 -1.10 24.21
CA ARG A 169 -12.86 0.13 23.92
C ARG A 169 -12.03 1.16 23.17
N LEU A 170 -10.74 0.92 22.92
CA LEU A 170 -9.84 1.93 22.36
C LEU A 170 -10.34 2.53 21.03
N GLY A 171 -10.99 1.72 20.18
CA GLY A 171 -11.61 2.19 18.93
C GLY A 171 -12.91 2.99 19.09
N SER A 172 -13.52 2.96 20.27
CA SER A 172 -14.72 3.75 20.61
C SER A 172 -14.41 5.04 21.36
N LEU A 173 -13.17 5.20 21.86
CA LEU A 173 -12.76 6.43 22.52
C LEU A 173 -12.59 7.56 21.48
N GLU A 174 -13.00 8.77 21.86
CA GLU A 174 -12.76 9.96 21.05
C GLU A 174 -11.27 10.14 20.75
N GLY A 175 -10.94 10.61 19.53
CA GLY A 175 -9.58 10.54 18.97
C GLY A 175 -8.46 10.94 19.94
N ALA A 176 -8.54 12.10 20.58
CA ALA A 176 -7.52 12.57 21.52
C ALA A 176 -7.41 11.71 22.80
N ARG A 177 -8.54 11.19 23.30
CA ARG A 177 -8.59 10.32 24.49
C ARG A 177 -8.03 8.93 24.16
N GLY A 178 -8.39 8.39 23.00
CA GLY A 178 -7.84 7.12 22.49
C GLY A 178 -6.33 7.20 22.25
N GLU A 179 -5.85 8.28 21.61
CA GLU A 179 -4.43 8.52 21.41
C GLU A 179 -3.67 8.66 22.74
N GLY A 180 -4.19 9.45 23.68
CA GLY A 180 -3.60 9.62 25.01
C GLY A 180 -3.51 8.30 25.79
N ALA A 181 -4.54 7.45 25.69
CA ALA A 181 -4.55 6.12 26.30
C ALA A 181 -3.50 5.19 25.68
N ALA A 182 -3.39 5.19 24.35
CA ALA A 182 -2.40 4.41 23.61
C ALA A 182 -0.96 4.86 23.93
N ILE A 183 -0.71 6.17 24.00
CA ILE A 183 0.57 6.75 24.39
C ILE A 183 0.94 6.33 25.81
N SER A 184 0.03 6.50 26.77
CA SER A 184 0.25 6.11 28.18
C SER A 184 0.55 4.61 28.31
N MET A 185 -0.14 3.77 27.51
CA MET A 185 0.11 2.34 27.45
C MET A 185 1.50 2.01 26.89
N LEU A 186 1.95 2.71 25.85
CA LEU A 186 3.28 2.53 25.26
C LEU A 186 4.40 2.99 26.21
N GLU A 187 4.20 4.09 26.93
CA GLU A 187 5.14 4.58 27.95
C GLU A 187 5.25 3.60 29.12
N ALA A 188 4.13 3.02 29.54
CA ALA A 188 4.07 2.00 30.60
C ALA A 188 4.51 0.60 30.14
N LEU A 189 4.78 0.39 28.85
CA LEU A 189 5.06 -0.93 28.28
C LEU A 189 6.13 -1.74 29.04
N PRO A 190 7.26 -1.16 29.52
CA PRO A 190 8.25 -1.91 30.29
C PRO A 190 7.69 -2.50 31.59
N LEU A 191 6.76 -1.82 32.25
CA LEU A 191 6.09 -2.31 33.46
C LEU A 191 5.03 -3.35 33.09
N LEU A 192 4.27 -3.12 32.01
CA LEU A 192 3.25 -4.05 31.52
C LEU A 192 3.88 -5.40 31.15
N SER A 193 5.01 -5.39 30.43
CA SER A 193 5.74 -6.62 30.07
C SER A 193 6.35 -7.35 31.26
N LYS A 194 6.62 -6.66 32.39
CA LYS A 194 7.03 -7.30 33.64
C LYS A 194 5.85 -7.98 34.36
N GLN A 195 4.65 -7.41 34.26
CA GLN A 195 3.45 -7.95 34.88
C GLN A 195 2.84 -9.10 34.05
N ASP A 196 2.96 -9.02 32.72
CA ASP A 196 2.52 -10.04 31.77
C ASP A 196 3.52 -10.12 30.61
N ALA A 197 4.25 -11.24 30.55
CA ALA A 197 5.27 -11.47 29.52
C ALA A 197 4.70 -11.51 28.09
N GLY A 198 3.42 -11.86 27.92
CA GLY A 198 2.75 -11.91 26.63
C GLY A 198 2.19 -10.56 26.16
N PHE A 199 2.18 -9.54 27.04
CA PHE A 199 1.47 -8.28 26.78
C PHE A 199 1.99 -7.56 25.53
N ALA A 200 3.32 -7.47 25.36
CA ALA A 200 3.92 -6.80 24.21
C ALA A 200 3.62 -7.53 22.89
N GLU A 201 3.62 -8.88 22.89
CA GLU A 201 3.30 -9.68 21.71
C GLU A 201 1.81 -9.56 21.33
N GLY A 202 0.92 -9.55 22.33
CA GLY A 202 -0.49 -9.27 22.14
C GLY A 202 -0.70 -7.87 21.55
N LEU A 203 -0.07 -6.86 22.13
CA LEU A 203 -0.17 -5.47 21.67
C LEU A 203 0.31 -5.30 20.22
N ALA A 204 1.39 -5.98 19.81
CA ALA A 204 1.90 -5.96 18.44
C ALA A 204 0.93 -6.54 17.38
N LYS A 205 -0.13 -7.25 17.79
CA LYS A 205 -1.16 -7.81 16.91
C LYS A 205 -2.44 -6.93 16.86
N LEU A 206 -2.58 -5.98 17.78
CA LEU A 206 -3.77 -5.14 17.92
C LEU A 206 -3.71 -3.89 17.05
N ARG A 207 -4.90 -3.39 16.65
CA ARG A 207 -5.06 -2.12 15.96
C ARG A 207 -5.27 -1.02 16.99
N PHE A 208 -4.20 -0.34 17.38
CA PHE A 208 -4.24 0.65 18.45
C PHE A 208 -3.48 1.94 18.12
N VAL A 209 -2.68 1.94 17.05
CA VAL A 209 -1.92 3.11 16.62
C VAL A 209 -2.78 3.91 15.66
N THR A 210 -3.08 5.15 16.00
CA THR A 210 -3.79 6.07 15.11
C THR A 210 -2.86 6.50 13.99
N THR A 211 -3.33 6.41 12.75
CA THR A 211 -2.60 6.86 11.56
C THR A 211 -2.75 8.37 11.40
N ALA A 212 -1.88 9.00 10.61
CA ALA A 212 -2.05 10.42 10.28
C ALA A 212 -3.33 10.70 9.44
N ALA A 213 -3.95 9.66 8.86
CA ALA A 213 -5.27 9.72 8.24
C ALA A 213 -6.44 9.50 9.23
N GLY A 214 -6.17 9.29 10.52
CA GLY A 214 -7.18 9.15 11.58
C GLY A 214 -7.71 7.72 11.81
N GLY A 215 -7.28 6.73 11.03
CA GLY A 215 -7.67 5.33 11.22
C GLY A 215 -6.82 4.61 12.26
N LEU A 216 -7.29 3.51 12.83
CA LEU A 216 -6.47 2.64 13.70
C LEU A 216 -5.77 1.55 12.90
N ALA A 217 -4.48 1.34 13.14
CA ALA A 217 -3.66 0.32 12.49
C ALA A 217 -2.80 -0.45 13.49
N ARG A 218 -2.28 -1.61 13.05
CA ARG A 218 -1.26 -2.36 13.79
C ARG A 218 0.10 -1.71 13.55
N PRO A 219 1.05 -1.79 14.49
CA PRO A 219 2.41 -1.33 14.25
C PRO A 219 3.01 -1.92 12.97
N ARG A 220 2.83 -3.23 12.75
CA ARG A 220 3.32 -3.95 11.55
C ARG A 220 2.73 -3.54 10.22
N ASP A 221 1.65 -2.77 10.22
CA ASP A 221 0.98 -2.29 9.00
C ASP A 221 1.46 -0.89 8.60
N LEU A 222 2.25 -0.24 9.47
CA LEU A 222 2.74 1.13 9.32
C LEU A 222 4.26 1.17 9.12
N TYR A 223 4.74 2.32 8.66
CA TYR A 223 6.15 2.59 8.41
C TYR A 223 6.71 3.63 9.38
N ASP A 224 8.03 3.56 9.60
CA ASP A 224 8.76 4.50 10.45
C ASP A 224 8.82 5.89 9.78
N PRO A 225 8.25 6.93 10.42
CA PRO A 225 8.22 8.27 9.86
C PRO A 225 9.58 8.97 9.81
N ASN A 226 10.59 8.46 10.53
CA ASN A 226 11.94 9.02 10.51
C ASN A 226 12.77 8.55 9.30
N VAL A 227 12.26 7.61 8.51
CA VAL A 227 12.94 7.10 7.32
C VAL A 227 12.56 7.96 6.12
N ALA A 228 13.40 8.96 5.81
CA ALA A 228 13.16 9.92 4.72
C ALA A 228 12.89 9.24 3.37
N GLU A 229 13.63 8.18 3.04
CA GLU A 229 13.45 7.41 1.80
C GLU A 229 12.04 6.79 1.69
N LEU A 230 11.42 6.39 2.81
CA LEU A 230 10.05 5.88 2.83
C LEU A 230 9.03 7.01 2.75
N GLN A 231 9.27 8.14 3.44
CA GLN A 231 8.42 9.34 3.36
C GLN A 231 8.30 9.89 1.94
N GLU A 232 9.39 9.86 1.17
CA GLU A 232 9.37 10.24 -0.25
C GLU A 232 8.56 9.26 -1.12
N LEU A 233 8.61 7.97 -0.77
CA LEU A 233 8.03 6.88 -1.55
C LEU A 233 6.52 6.68 -1.30
N LEU A 234 6.15 6.58 -0.03
CA LEU A 234 4.79 6.35 0.45
C LEU A 234 4.22 7.73 0.81
N LYS A 235 3.56 8.36 -0.15
CA LYS A 235 2.80 9.59 0.07
C LYS A 235 1.41 9.20 0.62
N GLY A 236 1.11 9.57 1.85
CA GLY A 236 -0.19 9.28 2.48
C GLY A 236 -0.11 9.16 4.00
N GLY A 237 -1.05 9.78 4.70
CA GLY A 237 -1.09 9.76 6.16
C GLY A 237 -1.48 8.40 6.75
N GLU A 238 -2.09 7.54 5.94
CA GLU A 238 -2.54 6.19 6.30
C GLU A 238 -1.39 5.21 6.53
N PHE A 239 -0.21 5.47 5.97
CA PHE A 239 0.97 4.60 6.09
C PHE A 239 1.82 4.87 7.35
N TYR A 240 1.54 5.97 8.06
CA TYR A 240 2.36 6.43 9.16
C TYR A 240 1.54 6.64 10.44
N PRO A 241 2.16 6.45 11.62
CA PRO A 241 1.57 6.90 12.87
C PRO A 241 1.25 8.41 12.85
N SER A 242 0.21 8.82 13.58
CA SER A 242 -0.13 10.23 13.75
C SER A 242 1.01 10.99 14.44
N LYS A 243 1.03 12.32 14.30
CA LYS A 243 2.06 13.19 14.89
C LYS A 243 2.19 13.03 16.41
N ALA A 244 1.12 12.61 17.09
CA ALA A 244 1.10 12.35 18.53
C ALA A 244 2.12 11.26 18.93
N PHE A 245 2.27 10.21 18.12
CA PHE A 245 3.24 9.14 18.36
C PHE A 245 4.69 9.52 18.00
N VAL A 246 4.86 10.47 17.08
CA VAL A 246 6.18 10.96 16.65
C VAL A 246 6.79 11.89 17.70
N GLY A 247 6.02 12.86 18.21
CA GLY A 247 6.49 13.84 19.18
C GLY A 247 6.85 13.28 20.56
N ALA A 248 6.27 12.13 20.93
CA ALA A 248 6.44 11.52 22.25
C ALA A 248 7.67 10.59 22.36
N GLY A 249 8.54 10.51 21.34
CA GLY A 249 9.70 9.60 21.36
C GLY A 249 9.31 8.12 21.36
N LEU A 250 8.08 7.79 20.92
CA LEU A 250 7.53 6.43 20.95
C LEU A 250 7.86 5.60 19.71
N VAL A 251 8.42 6.21 18.66
CA VAL A 251 8.79 5.50 17.43
C VAL A 251 9.71 4.30 17.71
N PRO A 252 10.77 4.38 18.53
CA PRO A 252 11.59 3.21 18.86
C PRO A 252 10.81 2.10 19.58
N VAL A 253 9.78 2.45 20.35
CA VAL A 253 8.89 1.47 21.00
C VAL A 253 8.03 0.77 19.96
N LEU A 254 7.45 1.52 19.03
CA LEU A 254 6.65 1.00 17.94
C LEU A 254 7.47 0.11 17.00
N VAL A 255 8.75 0.45 16.73
CA VAL A 255 9.67 -0.40 15.97
C VAL A 255 9.87 -1.76 16.64
N ARG A 256 10.03 -1.80 17.98
CA ARG A 256 10.07 -3.08 18.73
C ARG A 256 8.76 -3.87 18.65
N LEU A 257 7.63 -3.19 18.50
CA LEU A 257 6.31 -3.80 18.32
C LEU A 257 6.00 -4.18 16.85
N GLY A 258 6.90 -3.88 15.92
CA GLY A 258 6.80 -4.30 14.52
C GLY A 258 6.64 -3.16 13.50
N LEU A 259 6.72 -1.89 13.90
CA LEU A 259 6.73 -0.76 12.95
C LEU A 259 7.82 -0.96 11.90
N ARG A 260 7.45 -0.90 10.63
CA ARG A 260 8.35 -1.24 9.52
C ARG A 260 9.33 -0.10 9.28
N THR A 261 10.62 -0.38 9.39
CA THR A 261 11.69 0.58 9.02
C THR A 261 12.12 0.45 7.56
N LYS A 262 11.60 -0.56 6.85
CA LYS A 262 11.97 -0.90 5.47
C LYS A 262 10.75 -1.42 4.72
N LEU A 263 10.74 -1.24 3.40
CA LEU A 263 9.73 -1.79 2.52
C LEU A 263 10.01 -3.28 2.24
N ASN A 264 8.98 -4.11 2.27
CA ASN A 264 9.02 -5.51 1.84
C ASN A 264 8.33 -5.69 0.48
N SER A 265 8.26 -6.91 -0.06
CA SER A 265 7.62 -7.22 -1.35
C SER A 265 6.15 -6.78 -1.41
N ASP A 266 5.38 -7.02 -0.35
CA ASP A 266 4.00 -6.54 -0.22
C ASP A 266 3.91 -5.00 -0.20
N GLY A 267 4.82 -4.33 0.51
CA GLY A 267 4.92 -2.87 0.49
C GLY A 267 5.23 -2.31 -0.90
N VAL A 268 6.12 -2.94 -1.66
CA VAL A 268 6.42 -2.60 -3.06
C VAL A 268 5.14 -2.65 -3.89
N LEU A 269 4.39 -3.76 -3.79
CA LEU A 269 3.17 -3.94 -4.56
C LEU A 269 2.09 -2.93 -4.19
N ARG A 270 1.93 -2.58 -2.90
CA ARG A 270 1.00 -1.53 -2.47
C ARG A 270 1.35 -0.17 -3.05
N VAL A 271 2.63 0.21 -3.08
CA VAL A 271 3.07 1.47 -3.71
C VAL A 271 2.80 1.44 -5.21
N ALA A 272 3.17 0.36 -5.89
CA ALA A 272 2.91 0.19 -7.32
C ALA A 272 1.41 0.27 -7.67
N ARG A 273 0.53 -0.35 -6.86
CA ARG A 273 -0.93 -0.24 -7.00
C ARG A 273 -1.42 1.19 -6.83
N SER A 274 -0.92 1.91 -5.82
CA SER A 274 -1.28 3.32 -5.59
C SER A 274 -0.89 4.21 -6.78
N ILE A 275 0.31 4.01 -7.33
CA ILE A 275 0.76 4.73 -8.54
C ILE A 275 -0.14 4.36 -9.73
N SER A 276 -0.38 3.06 -9.96
CA SER A 276 -1.20 2.59 -11.08
C SER A 276 -2.64 3.09 -11.02
N HIS A 277 -3.25 3.13 -9.83
CA HIS A 277 -4.60 3.66 -9.64
C HIS A 277 -4.67 5.14 -10.02
N ARG A 278 -3.70 5.94 -9.56
CA ARG A 278 -3.61 7.37 -9.89
C ARG A 278 -3.26 7.61 -11.36
N ALA A 279 -2.51 6.71 -11.99
CA ALA A 279 -2.21 6.78 -13.42
C ALA A 279 -3.46 6.57 -14.28
N VAL A 280 -4.39 5.72 -13.83
CA VAL A 280 -5.65 5.43 -14.53
C VAL A 280 -6.73 6.48 -14.25
N GLU A 281 -6.80 6.99 -13.03
CA GLU A 281 -7.82 7.98 -12.61
C GLU A 281 -7.43 9.44 -12.87
N GLY A 282 -6.13 9.74 -12.98
CA GLY A 282 -5.61 11.11 -13.01
C GLY A 282 -5.70 11.76 -14.39
N GLY A 283 -6.41 12.89 -14.46
CA GLY A 283 -6.19 13.91 -15.49
C GLY A 283 -4.91 14.74 -15.21
N ALA A 284 -4.57 15.65 -16.13
CA ALA A 284 -3.33 16.43 -16.26
C ALA A 284 -2.68 17.03 -14.98
N GLU A 285 -3.41 17.17 -13.87
CA GLU A 285 -2.90 17.75 -12.63
C GLU A 285 -2.17 16.70 -11.76
N GLY A 286 -0.84 16.80 -11.70
CA GLY A 286 0.00 16.00 -10.80
C GLY A 286 0.82 14.88 -11.45
N GLY A 287 0.89 14.85 -12.79
CA GLY A 287 1.68 13.87 -13.55
C GLY A 287 3.16 13.84 -13.17
N GLU A 288 3.80 14.99 -12.95
CA GLU A 288 5.22 15.04 -12.53
C GLU A 288 5.43 14.38 -11.15
N ALA A 289 4.49 14.59 -10.22
CA ALA A 289 4.55 13.98 -8.90
C ALA A 289 4.32 12.46 -8.93
N LEU A 290 3.59 11.96 -9.94
CA LEU A 290 3.38 10.54 -10.21
C LEU A 290 4.66 9.90 -10.77
N ALA A 291 5.25 10.49 -11.81
CA ALA A 291 6.50 10.03 -12.41
C ALA A 291 7.65 10.02 -11.39
N LEU A 292 7.73 11.05 -10.54
CA LEU A 292 8.72 11.11 -9.47
C LEU A 292 8.53 9.99 -8.44
N GLN A 293 7.29 9.64 -8.11
CA GLN A 293 7.01 8.55 -7.17
C GLN A 293 7.40 7.18 -7.77
N GLY A 294 7.07 6.95 -9.05
CA GLY A 294 7.53 5.76 -9.79
C GLY A 294 9.06 5.66 -9.85
N LYS A 295 9.74 6.79 -10.08
CA LYS A 295 11.20 6.89 -10.03
C LYS A 295 11.76 6.54 -8.66
N SER A 296 11.19 7.08 -7.58
CA SER A 296 11.63 6.75 -6.22
C SER A 296 11.42 5.27 -5.91
N LEU A 297 10.32 4.66 -6.34
CA LEU A 297 10.07 3.22 -6.17
C LEU A 297 11.11 2.38 -6.90
N LEU A 298 11.38 2.69 -8.17
CA LEU A 298 12.34 1.97 -8.97
C LEU A 298 13.76 2.08 -8.39
N MET A 299 14.19 3.29 -8.00
CA MET A 299 15.49 3.51 -7.36
C MET A 299 15.60 2.79 -6.02
N TYR A 300 14.52 2.73 -5.25
CA TYR A 300 14.48 1.97 -4.00
C TYR A 300 14.68 0.47 -4.26
N MET A 301 13.94 -0.08 -5.21
CA MET A 301 14.04 -1.50 -5.59
C MET A 301 15.44 -1.83 -6.11
N ASP A 302 16.02 -0.95 -6.94
CA ASP A 302 17.38 -1.11 -7.48
C ASP A 302 18.43 -1.16 -6.34
N ARG A 303 18.38 -0.19 -5.44
CA ARG A 303 19.29 -0.09 -4.28
C ARG A 303 19.17 -1.26 -3.32
N HIS A 304 17.95 -1.74 -3.09
CA HIS A 304 17.63 -2.76 -2.08
C HIS A 304 17.35 -4.14 -2.67
N ALA A 305 17.72 -4.39 -3.93
CA ALA A 305 17.33 -5.59 -4.67
C ALA A 305 17.72 -6.90 -3.97
N LYS A 306 18.93 -6.97 -3.40
CA LYS A 306 19.39 -8.15 -2.63
C LYS A 306 18.54 -8.42 -1.40
N ARG A 307 18.10 -7.38 -0.70
CA ARG A 307 17.26 -7.48 0.51
C ARG A 307 15.82 -7.86 0.18
N LEU A 308 15.32 -7.39 -0.97
CA LEU A 308 14.01 -7.78 -1.50
C LEU A 308 14.04 -9.18 -2.13
N GLU A 309 15.22 -9.80 -2.22
CA GLU A 309 15.45 -11.15 -2.72
C GLU A 309 14.84 -11.40 -4.12
N PHE A 310 14.96 -10.44 -5.05
CA PHE A 310 14.34 -10.58 -6.39
C PHE A 310 14.75 -11.84 -7.15
N ASP A 311 16.00 -12.30 -7.01
CA ASP A 311 16.46 -13.56 -7.60
C ASP A 311 15.65 -14.75 -7.08
N LYS A 312 15.40 -14.78 -5.77
CA LYS A 312 14.62 -15.82 -5.11
C LYS A 312 13.13 -15.71 -5.45
N LEU A 313 12.59 -14.49 -5.50
CA LEU A 313 11.21 -14.26 -5.94
C LEU A 313 11.01 -14.74 -7.39
N LEU A 314 11.98 -14.52 -8.27
CA LEU A 314 11.93 -15.01 -9.64
C LEU A 314 12.00 -16.54 -9.71
N GLN A 315 12.89 -17.17 -8.94
CA GLN A 315 12.97 -18.63 -8.84
C GLN A 315 11.64 -19.22 -8.34
N LEU A 316 11.11 -18.68 -7.24
CA LEU A 316 9.85 -19.13 -6.64
C LEU A 316 8.65 -18.88 -7.55
N ALA A 317 8.67 -17.86 -8.41
CA ALA A 317 7.61 -17.62 -9.40
C ALA A 317 7.51 -18.75 -10.45
N GLY A 318 8.58 -19.53 -10.66
CA GLY A 318 8.53 -20.73 -11.51
C GLY A 318 7.99 -21.97 -10.78
N GLU A 319 7.92 -21.94 -9.45
CA GLU A 319 7.58 -23.09 -8.60
C GLU A 319 6.22 -22.95 -7.89
N SER A 320 5.77 -21.71 -7.68
CA SER A 320 4.62 -21.37 -6.84
C SER A 320 3.72 -20.34 -7.51
N GLU A 321 2.43 -20.67 -7.63
CA GLU A 321 1.40 -19.81 -8.22
C GLU A 321 1.31 -18.45 -7.52
N GLU A 322 1.36 -18.41 -6.18
CA GLU A 322 1.32 -17.15 -5.42
C GLU A 322 2.46 -16.17 -5.80
N HIS A 323 3.65 -16.70 -6.08
CA HIS A 323 4.82 -15.89 -6.45
C HIS A 323 4.77 -15.50 -7.94
N ALA A 324 4.20 -16.36 -8.79
CA ALA A 324 3.92 -16.05 -10.18
C ALA A 324 2.91 -14.90 -10.30
N ASP A 325 1.81 -14.98 -9.54
CA ASP A 325 0.79 -13.94 -9.47
C ASP A 325 1.36 -12.62 -8.97
N TYR A 326 2.18 -12.65 -7.92
CA TYR A 326 2.88 -11.47 -7.42
C TYR A 326 3.71 -10.80 -8.53
N ARG A 327 4.49 -11.58 -9.29
CA ARG A 327 5.33 -11.07 -10.37
C ARG A 327 4.48 -10.53 -11.51
N GLU A 328 3.49 -11.28 -11.97
CA GLU A 328 2.63 -10.87 -13.09
C GLU A 328 1.87 -9.60 -12.74
N GLU A 329 1.36 -9.49 -11.52
CA GLU A 329 0.70 -8.28 -11.06
C GLU A 329 1.67 -7.08 -11.06
N LEU A 330 2.84 -7.22 -10.42
CA LEU A 330 3.82 -6.14 -10.36
C LEU A 330 4.30 -5.70 -11.75
N CYS A 331 4.43 -6.64 -12.70
CA CYS A 331 4.80 -6.39 -14.09
C CYS A 331 3.67 -5.80 -14.96
N SER A 332 2.43 -5.87 -14.50
CA SER A 332 1.23 -5.38 -15.21
C SER A 332 0.75 -4.01 -14.76
N LEU A 333 1.16 -3.55 -13.57
CA LEU A 333 0.77 -2.26 -13.01
C LEU A 333 1.50 -1.08 -13.67
N TYR A 334 0.82 0.04 -13.87
CA TYR A 334 1.39 1.27 -14.46
C TYR A 334 2.16 2.06 -13.40
N TRP A 335 3.46 1.82 -13.25
CA TRP A 335 4.26 2.51 -12.24
C TRP A 335 5.71 2.81 -12.64
N VAL A 336 6.27 2.16 -13.67
CA VAL A 336 7.65 2.40 -14.09
C VAL A 336 7.71 3.71 -14.86
N PRO A 337 8.54 4.68 -14.47
CA PRO A 337 8.61 5.96 -15.16
C PRO A 337 9.29 5.79 -16.53
N VAL A 338 8.69 6.39 -17.57
CA VAL A 338 9.19 6.32 -18.94
C VAL A 338 9.57 7.70 -19.47
N LEU A 339 10.43 7.74 -20.48
CA LEU A 339 10.70 8.95 -21.24
C LEU A 339 9.43 9.38 -21.98
N THR A 340 9.17 10.69 -21.99
CA THR A 340 8.02 11.28 -22.68
C THR A 340 8.34 11.77 -24.08
N ALA A 341 9.62 11.96 -24.37
CA ALA A 341 10.14 12.44 -25.65
C ALA A 341 11.35 11.59 -26.06
N PRO A 342 11.62 11.47 -27.37
CA PRO A 342 12.75 10.71 -27.85
C PRO A 342 14.06 11.34 -27.37
N PRO A 343 15.03 10.55 -26.88
CA PRO A 343 16.31 11.09 -26.43
C PRO A 343 17.15 11.64 -27.58
N MET A 344 16.87 11.19 -28.81
CA MET A 344 17.52 11.64 -30.04
C MET A 344 16.45 11.92 -31.11
N PRO A 345 16.57 12.99 -31.91
CA PRO A 345 15.53 13.41 -32.86
C PRO A 345 15.31 12.44 -34.01
N TRP A 346 16.27 11.53 -34.24
CA TRP A 346 16.23 10.58 -35.34
C TRP A 346 15.66 9.20 -34.99
N ILE A 347 15.29 9.00 -33.73
CA ILE A 347 14.72 7.76 -33.25
C ILE A 347 13.19 7.83 -33.42
N PRO A 348 12.57 6.84 -34.11
CA PRO A 348 11.13 6.76 -34.19
C PRO A 348 10.56 6.58 -32.80
N TRP A 349 9.63 7.45 -32.45
CA TRP A 349 9.00 7.45 -31.15
C TRP A 349 7.63 6.81 -31.23
N ARG A 350 7.15 6.33 -30.10
CA ARG A 350 5.75 5.90 -29.96
C ARG A 350 4.83 7.10 -30.19
N ASP A 351 3.90 6.95 -31.12
CA ASP A 351 2.85 7.94 -31.32
C ASP A 351 1.91 7.92 -30.09
N ALA A 352 1.28 9.05 -29.77
CA ALA A 352 0.10 9.02 -28.91
C ALA A 352 -0.95 8.15 -29.62
N GLU A 353 -1.43 7.09 -28.97
CA GLU A 353 -2.40 6.16 -29.58
C GLU A 353 -3.56 6.95 -30.19
N GLU A 354 -3.98 6.60 -31.41
CA GLU A 354 -5.14 7.22 -32.08
C GLU A 354 -6.38 7.04 -31.18
N GLY A 355 -6.80 8.13 -30.51
CA GLY A 355 -7.90 8.12 -29.52
C GLY A 355 -7.50 8.38 -28.07
N SER A 356 -6.20 8.49 -27.76
CA SER A 356 -5.71 8.95 -26.45
C SER A 356 -5.81 10.49 -26.33
N SER A 357 -5.84 11.00 -25.11
CA SER A 357 -5.98 12.43 -24.76
C SER A 357 -4.86 13.35 -25.28
N GLY A 358 -3.92 12.84 -26.09
CA GLY A 358 -2.77 13.57 -26.60
C GLY A 358 -1.66 13.80 -25.58
N GLU A 359 -1.83 13.34 -24.33
CA GLU A 359 -0.82 13.47 -23.29
C GLU A 359 0.17 12.30 -23.30
N PRO A 360 1.47 12.55 -23.10
CA PRO A 360 2.48 11.49 -23.08
C PRO A 360 2.32 10.60 -21.84
N GLU A 361 2.39 9.29 -22.03
CA GLU A 361 2.40 8.32 -20.92
C GLU A 361 3.63 8.58 -20.04
N LEU A 362 3.40 8.86 -18.75
CA LEU A 362 4.46 9.17 -17.79
C LEU A 362 5.00 7.94 -17.07
N VAL A 363 4.13 6.94 -16.88
CA VAL A 363 4.45 5.65 -16.25
C VAL A 363 3.81 4.53 -17.05
N ALA A 364 4.50 3.41 -17.20
CA ALA A 364 4.04 2.25 -17.95
C ALA A 364 4.28 0.95 -17.14
N PRO A 365 3.66 -0.18 -17.55
CA PRO A 365 3.92 -1.48 -16.96
C PRO A 365 5.34 -1.97 -17.26
N PRO A 366 6.07 -2.58 -16.29
CA PRO A 366 7.41 -3.14 -16.54
C PRO A 366 7.51 -4.02 -17.79
N LYS A 367 6.46 -4.81 -18.11
CA LYS A 367 6.42 -5.68 -19.30
C LYS A 367 6.31 -4.95 -20.65
N ARG A 368 5.98 -3.64 -20.64
CA ARG A 368 5.94 -2.76 -21.82
C ARG A 368 7.06 -1.72 -21.80
N VAL A 369 8.08 -1.92 -20.96
CA VAL A 369 9.21 -1.01 -20.79
C VAL A 369 10.52 -1.75 -21.03
N ARG A 370 11.50 -1.06 -21.60
CA ARG A 370 12.90 -1.52 -21.70
C ARG A 370 13.85 -0.45 -21.18
N THR A 371 15.11 -0.84 -20.97
CA THR A 371 16.17 0.07 -20.56
C THR A 371 16.58 0.99 -21.71
N SER A 372 17.42 1.98 -21.42
CA SER A 372 17.98 2.86 -22.46
C SER A 372 18.86 2.12 -23.48
N GLU A 373 19.35 0.93 -23.16
CA GLU A 373 20.21 0.12 -24.04
C GLU A 373 19.45 -0.35 -25.29
N ASP A 374 18.16 -0.69 -25.14
CA ASP A 374 17.33 -1.16 -26.26
C ASP A 374 16.60 -0.04 -27.01
N THR A 375 16.88 1.23 -26.70
CA THR A 375 16.14 2.39 -27.23
C THR A 375 15.98 2.31 -28.75
N THR A 376 17.06 2.00 -29.46
CA THR A 376 17.06 1.94 -30.92
C THR A 376 16.21 0.80 -31.49
N LEU A 377 15.99 -0.27 -30.72
CA LEU A 377 15.28 -1.49 -31.12
C LEU A 377 13.78 -1.47 -30.81
N VAL A 378 13.32 -0.66 -29.84
CA VAL A 378 11.94 -0.78 -29.33
C VAL A 378 11.16 0.53 -29.17
N SER A 379 11.79 1.70 -29.33
CA SER A 379 11.22 3.01 -28.95
C SER A 379 9.87 3.36 -29.58
N SER A 380 9.49 2.74 -30.69
CA SER A 380 8.17 2.94 -31.32
C SER A 380 7.05 2.07 -30.76
N VAL A 381 7.39 1.07 -29.92
CA VAL A 381 6.44 0.08 -29.39
C VAL A 381 6.45 0.01 -27.87
N TYR A 382 7.63 0.04 -27.25
CA TYR A 382 7.80 -0.01 -25.80
C TYR A 382 8.22 1.35 -25.23
N GLY A 383 7.86 1.60 -23.98
CA GLY A 383 8.38 2.72 -23.22
C GLY A 383 9.86 2.52 -22.90
N ILE A 384 10.61 3.62 -22.87
CA ILE A 384 12.01 3.60 -22.45
C ILE A 384 12.07 4.09 -21.00
N CYS A 385 12.64 3.29 -20.10
CA CYS A 385 12.74 3.66 -18.69
C CYS A 385 13.55 4.96 -18.55
N SER A 386 12.99 5.95 -17.85
CA SER A 386 13.64 7.26 -17.67
C SER A 386 14.76 7.23 -16.62
N THR A 387 14.93 6.10 -15.93
CA THR A 387 15.85 5.96 -14.81
C THR A 387 16.76 4.74 -15.02
N PRO A 388 18.09 4.89 -14.93
CA PRO A 388 19.00 3.75 -15.07
C PRO A 388 18.88 2.81 -13.87
N VAL A 389 18.83 1.51 -14.15
CA VAL A 389 18.79 0.42 -13.16
C VAL A 389 20.10 -0.35 -13.21
N LYS A 390 20.73 -0.57 -12.05
CA LYS A 390 22.05 -1.20 -11.93
C LYS A 390 21.99 -2.67 -11.49
N SER A 391 20.93 -3.03 -10.78
CA SER A 391 20.74 -4.34 -10.20
C SER A 391 20.36 -5.35 -11.27
N THR A 392 21.27 -6.29 -11.55
CA THR A 392 21.02 -7.40 -12.47
C THR A 392 19.83 -8.25 -12.02
N ALA A 393 19.69 -8.51 -10.71
CA ALA A 393 18.56 -9.24 -10.15
C ALA A 393 17.21 -8.59 -10.50
N LEU A 394 17.15 -7.26 -10.47
CA LEU A 394 15.93 -6.52 -10.79
C LEU A 394 15.67 -6.48 -12.31
N LEU A 395 16.72 -6.28 -13.12
CA LEU A 395 16.63 -6.33 -14.57
C LEU A 395 16.13 -7.70 -15.05
N THR A 396 16.69 -8.79 -14.54
CA THR A 396 16.25 -10.16 -14.83
C THR A 396 14.83 -10.41 -14.31
N PHE A 397 14.49 -9.94 -13.11
CA PHE A 397 13.14 -10.08 -12.57
C PHE A 397 12.06 -9.49 -13.50
N PHE A 398 12.31 -8.32 -14.11
CA PHE A 398 11.39 -7.71 -15.07
C PHE A 398 11.52 -8.24 -16.51
N GLY A 399 12.48 -9.12 -16.79
CA GLY A 399 12.76 -9.59 -18.15
C GLY A 399 13.41 -8.53 -19.04
N TRP A 400 14.04 -7.51 -18.46
CA TRP A 400 14.74 -6.46 -19.20
C TRP A 400 16.11 -6.89 -19.74
N CYS A 401 16.64 -8.01 -19.26
CA CYS A 401 17.83 -8.65 -19.83
C CYS A 401 17.50 -9.63 -20.97
N ASP A 402 16.23 -10.00 -21.14
CA ASP A 402 15.83 -10.98 -22.15
C ASP A 402 15.96 -10.37 -23.56
N PRO A 403 16.29 -11.14 -24.60
CA PRO A 403 16.31 -10.65 -25.97
C PRO A 403 14.96 -10.02 -26.36
N VAL A 404 15.01 -8.89 -27.06
CA VAL A 404 13.79 -8.27 -27.60
C VAL A 404 13.18 -9.21 -28.65
N THR A 405 11.85 -9.39 -28.59
CA THR A 405 11.16 -10.30 -29.49
C THR A 405 11.27 -9.83 -30.95
N PRO A 406 11.40 -10.76 -31.93
CA PRO A 406 11.56 -10.42 -33.34
C PRO A 406 10.46 -9.51 -33.89
N LEU A 407 9.21 -9.71 -33.46
CA LEU A 407 8.08 -8.88 -33.90
C LEU A 407 8.25 -7.41 -33.52
N ILE A 408 8.78 -7.12 -32.33
CA ILE A 408 8.99 -5.76 -31.85
C ILE A 408 10.11 -5.10 -32.66
N ILE A 409 11.21 -5.82 -32.90
CA ILE A 409 12.33 -5.36 -33.72
C ILE A 409 11.86 -5.08 -35.16
N ALA A 410 11.03 -5.96 -35.73
CA ALA A 410 10.43 -5.78 -37.05
C ALA A 410 9.53 -4.54 -37.13
N ARG A 411 8.67 -4.32 -36.13
CA ARG A 411 7.82 -3.11 -36.06
C ARG A 411 8.65 -1.84 -35.95
N GLN A 412 9.76 -1.88 -35.21
CA GLN A 412 10.70 -0.77 -35.11
C GLN A 412 11.33 -0.46 -36.47
N LEU A 413 11.79 -1.47 -37.22
CA LEU A 413 12.32 -1.31 -38.57
C LEU A 413 11.31 -0.65 -39.51
N LEU A 414 10.05 -1.10 -39.47
CA LEU A 414 8.98 -0.49 -40.26
C LEU A 414 8.72 0.96 -39.88
N ARG A 415 8.91 1.33 -38.60
CA ARG A 415 8.76 2.71 -38.16
C ARG A 415 9.89 3.59 -38.66
N TYR A 416 11.15 3.11 -38.66
CA TYR A 416 12.25 3.79 -39.33
C TYR A 416 11.96 3.96 -40.82
N SER A 417 11.50 2.90 -41.49
CA SER A 417 11.12 2.97 -42.90
C SER A 417 9.96 3.94 -43.16
N ALA A 418 9.00 4.09 -42.25
CA ALA A 418 7.92 5.05 -42.41
C ALA A 418 8.37 6.50 -42.15
N MET A 419 9.25 6.70 -41.17
CA MET A 419 9.77 8.02 -40.80
C MET A 419 10.75 8.59 -41.83
N TYR A 420 11.55 7.72 -42.45
CA TYR A 420 12.61 8.09 -43.40
C TYR A 420 12.36 7.63 -44.83
N GLY A 421 11.36 6.77 -45.05
CA GLY A 421 10.98 6.34 -46.38
C GLY A 421 10.34 7.49 -47.11
N VAL A 422 11.07 8.03 -48.08
CA VAL A 422 10.47 8.90 -49.10
C VAL A 422 9.43 8.04 -49.81
N ALA A 423 8.16 8.45 -49.75
CA ALA A 423 7.19 7.98 -50.72
C ALA A 423 7.71 8.49 -52.06
N ALA A 424 8.46 7.69 -52.80
CA ALA A 424 8.70 7.98 -54.20
C ALA A 424 7.35 7.80 -54.90
N PRO A 425 6.62 8.87 -55.29
CA PRO A 425 5.92 8.75 -56.56
C PRO A 425 7.01 8.42 -57.58
N VAL A 426 6.69 7.65 -58.62
CA VAL A 426 7.54 7.69 -59.82
C VAL A 426 7.40 9.13 -60.34
N ALA A 427 8.18 10.04 -59.78
CA ALA A 427 8.26 11.41 -60.23
C ALA A 427 8.72 11.36 -61.70
N PRO A 428 8.28 12.32 -62.54
CA PRO A 428 8.83 12.40 -63.89
C PRO A 428 10.35 12.47 -63.78
N LEU A 429 11.04 11.58 -64.50
CA LEU A 429 12.50 11.42 -64.42
C LEU A 429 13.25 12.68 -64.89
N SER A 430 12.50 13.68 -65.39
CA SER A 430 12.96 14.93 -65.99
C SER A 430 13.24 16.12 -65.05
N GLN A 431 13.23 16.00 -63.72
CA GLN A 431 13.62 17.14 -62.85
C GLN A 431 15.02 16.97 -62.25
N PRO A 432 15.94 17.96 -62.42
CA PRO A 432 17.22 17.97 -61.72
C PRO A 432 16.94 18.19 -60.24
N THR A 433 16.80 17.09 -59.52
CA THR A 433 16.49 17.12 -58.10
C THR A 433 17.75 17.59 -57.39
N THR A 434 17.67 18.70 -56.65
CA THR A 434 18.62 18.97 -55.56
C THR A 434 18.83 17.67 -54.80
N ALA A 435 20.09 17.30 -54.52
CA ALA A 435 20.47 16.00 -53.96
C ALA A 435 19.41 15.50 -52.95
N PRO A 436 18.85 14.29 -53.14
CA PRO A 436 17.87 13.76 -52.21
C PRO A 436 18.45 13.84 -50.78
N PRO A 437 17.63 14.17 -49.77
CA PRO A 437 18.12 14.21 -48.40
C PRO A 437 18.71 12.84 -48.06
N SER A 438 20.03 12.78 -47.92
CA SER A 438 20.73 11.56 -47.52
C SER A 438 20.25 11.11 -46.15
N LEU A 439 20.08 9.81 -45.97
CA LEU A 439 19.71 9.24 -44.67
C LEU A 439 20.82 9.59 -43.66
N PRO A 440 20.49 10.09 -42.46
CA PRO A 440 21.51 10.35 -41.45
C PRO A 440 22.31 9.08 -41.13
N GLU A 441 23.63 9.22 -40.97
CA GLU A 441 24.54 8.09 -40.72
C GLU A 441 24.15 7.30 -39.47
N GLU A 442 23.61 7.98 -38.46
CA GLU A 442 23.08 7.39 -37.23
C GLU A 442 21.90 6.45 -37.49
N VAL A 443 21.01 6.83 -38.41
CA VAL A 443 19.86 6.00 -38.81
C VAL A 443 20.37 4.78 -39.57
N ARG A 444 21.31 4.95 -40.51
CA ARG A 444 21.92 3.83 -41.26
C ARG A 444 22.54 2.81 -40.32
N ARG A 445 23.40 3.27 -39.40
CA ARG A 445 24.03 2.42 -38.38
C ARG A 445 23.00 1.68 -37.52
N THR A 446 21.93 2.37 -37.14
CA THR A 446 20.87 1.79 -36.31
C THR A 446 20.09 0.71 -37.07
N VAL A 447 19.77 0.95 -38.34
CA VAL A 447 19.07 -0.03 -39.19
C VAL A 447 19.92 -1.28 -39.40
N LEU A 448 21.24 -1.15 -39.59
CA LEU A 448 22.14 -2.31 -39.63
C LEU A 448 22.14 -3.08 -38.31
N GLY A 449 22.19 -2.40 -37.17
CA GLY A 449 22.07 -3.06 -35.86
C GLY A 449 20.71 -3.75 -35.64
N ILE A 450 19.64 -3.25 -36.27
CA ILE A 450 18.33 -3.91 -36.29
C ILE A 450 18.39 -5.20 -37.13
N TYR A 451 19.08 -5.19 -38.28
CA TYR A 451 19.31 -6.40 -39.07
C TYR A 451 20.14 -7.42 -38.32
N ASP A 452 21.20 -7.01 -37.61
CA ASP A 452 21.97 -7.88 -36.73
C ASP A 452 21.06 -8.57 -35.69
N ALA A 453 20.21 -7.80 -35.03
CA ALA A 453 19.30 -8.31 -33.99
C ALA A 453 18.24 -9.29 -34.56
N LEU A 454 17.75 -9.06 -35.78
CA LEU A 454 16.85 -9.99 -36.47
C LEU A 454 17.58 -11.24 -36.96
N ALA A 455 18.77 -11.09 -37.53
CA ALA A 455 19.56 -12.20 -38.06
C ALA A 455 19.94 -13.21 -36.97
N MET A 456 20.24 -12.71 -35.76
CA MET A 456 20.52 -13.54 -34.58
C MET A 456 19.32 -14.37 -34.08
N GLN A 457 18.10 -14.09 -34.56
CA GLN A 457 16.87 -14.71 -34.07
C GLN A 457 16.08 -15.47 -35.15
N THR A 458 16.67 -15.72 -36.32
CA THR A 458 16.02 -16.40 -37.46
C THR A 458 15.53 -17.82 -37.16
N VAL A 459 16.10 -18.47 -36.14
CA VAL A 459 15.73 -19.84 -35.71
C VAL A 459 14.67 -19.83 -34.60
N SER A 460 14.30 -18.67 -34.05
CA SER A 460 13.28 -18.57 -33.00
C SER A 460 11.89 -18.93 -33.54
N GLU A 461 11.09 -19.64 -32.75
CA GLU A 461 9.68 -19.92 -33.09
C GLU A 461 8.86 -18.63 -33.25
N SER A 462 9.21 -17.59 -32.48
CA SER A 462 8.55 -16.28 -32.55
C SER A 462 8.96 -15.45 -33.79
N PHE A 463 9.87 -15.95 -34.63
CA PHE A 463 10.36 -15.23 -35.79
C PHE A 463 9.33 -15.17 -36.92
N GLU A 464 8.42 -16.14 -37.01
CA GLU A 464 7.37 -16.20 -38.03
C GLU A 464 6.47 -14.96 -38.01
N GLU A 465 6.15 -14.43 -36.82
CA GLU A 465 5.38 -13.19 -36.66
C GLU A 465 6.12 -11.97 -37.26
N ALA A 466 7.45 -11.93 -37.11
CA ALA A 466 8.27 -10.88 -37.69
C ALA A 466 8.32 -10.98 -39.22
N CYS A 467 8.42 -12.19 -39.77
CA CYS A 467 8.31 -12.43 -41.21
C CYS A 467 6.97 -11.93 -41.76
N GLY A 468 5.86 -12.27 -41.10
CA GLY A 468 4.53 -11.79 -41.47
C GLY A 468 4.40 -10.27 -41.43
N ALA A 469 5.04 -9.62 -40.44
CA ALA A 469 5.04 -8.16 -40.32
C ALA A 469 5.87 -7.46 -41.42
N LEU A 470 7.00 -8.04 -41.84
CA LEU A 470 7.94 -7.44 -42.80
C LEU A 470 7.65 -7.80 -44.26
N SER A 471 6.99 -8.93 -44.51
CA SER A 471 6.75 -9.43 -45.88
C SER A 471 5.98 -8.43 -46.74
N GLY A 472 6.54 -8.09 -47.91
CA GLY A 472 5.96 -7.11 -48.84
C GLY A 472 5.95 -5.66 -48.31
N ARG A 473 6.60 -5.39 -47.18
CA ARG A 473 6.75 -4.05 -46.61
C ARG A 473 8.14 -3.51 -46.88
N ARG A 474 8.25 -2.19 -46.94
CA ARG A 474 9.52 -1.47 -47.10
C ARG A 474 10.38 -1.72 -45.86
N CYS A 475 11.43 -2.52 -46.02
CA CYS A 475 12.29 -2.91 -44.90
C CYS A 475 13.74 -3.19 -45.30
N ILE A 476 14.07 -3.20 -46.59
CA ILE A 476 15.44 -3.31 -47.10
C ILE A 476 15.96 -1.90 -47.40
N LEU A 477 17.04 -1.49 -46.75
CA LEU A 477 17.71 -0.22 -47.00
C LEU A 477 18.71 -0.39 -48.16
N LEU A 478 18.46 0.28 -49.29
CA LEU A 478 19.36 0.31 -50.43
C LEU A 478 20.53 1.28 -50.20
N ASP A 479 21.60 1.15 -50.98
CA ASP A 479 22.77 2.04 -50.92
C ASP A 479 22.43 3.52 -51.17
N GLY A 480 21.38 3.76 -51.96
CA GLY A 480 20.80 5.07 -52.25
C GLY A 480 19.87 5.64 -51.16
N ASP A 481 19.97 5.16 -49.92
CA ASP A 481 19.21 5.67 -48.76
C ASP A 481 17.68 5.46 -48.83
N GLU A 482 17.21 4.53 -49.66
CA GLU A 482 15.80 4.22 -49.83
C GLU A 482 15.41 2.88 -49.19
N PHE A 483 14.26 2.85 -48.52
CA PHE A 483 13.65 1.60 -48.05
C PHE A 483 12.72 1.00 -49.11
N VAL A 484 13.03 -0.21 -49.56
CA VAL A 484 12.24 -0.96 -50.52
C VAL A 484 11.67 -2.25 -49.94
N ALA A 485 10.62 -2.76 -50.58
CA ALA A 485 9.94 -3.98 -50.18
C ALA A 485 10.71 -5.23 -50.62
N THR A 486 10.56 -6.32 -49.85
CA THR A 486 11.30 -7.57 -50.10
C THR A 486 10.99 -8.19 -51.46
N ASP A 487 9.80 -7.98 -51.99
CA ASP A 487 9.36 -8.46 -53.30
C ASP A 487 9.93 -7.66 -54.49
N ARG A 488 10.56 -6.51 -54.23
CA ARG A 488 11.23 -5.68 -55.24
C ARG A 488 12.74 -5.91 -55.33
N VAL A 489 13.27 -6.86 -54.56
CA VAL A 489 14.71 -7.14 -54.49
C VAL A 489 15.00 -8.59 -54.88
N ALA A 490 16.07 -8.79 -55.64
CA ALA A 490 16.59 -10.12 -55.97
C ALA A 490 18.10 -10.22 -55.73
N PHE A 491 18.56 -11.37 -55.22
CA PHE A 491 19.99 -11.66 -55.01
C PHE A 491 20.79 -11.64 -56.31
N GLU A 492 20.21 -12.18 -57.38
CA GLU A 492 20.79 -12.11 -58.72
C GLU A 492 19.94 -11.20 -59.62
N CYS A 493 20.47 -10.03 -59.95
CA CYS A 493 19.90 -9.07 -60.91
C CYS A 493 21.04 -8.36 -61.64
N GLU A 494 21.20 -8.61 -62.95
CA GLU A 494 22.29 -8.02 -63.74
C GLU A 494 21.91 -6.68 -64.37
N ALA A 495 20.62 -6.46 -64.63
CA ALA A 495 20.12 -5.20 -65.16
C ALA A 495 19.90 -4.16 -64.05
N ASP A 496 20.21 -2.90 -64.36
CA ASP A 496 19.70 -1.76 -63.60
C ASP A 496 18.21 -1.58 -63.91
N LEU A 497 17.36 -1.91 -62.94
CA LEU A 497 15.90 -1.86 -63.01
C LEU A 497 15.28 -0.83 -62.06
N ALA A 498 16.12 0.04 -61.47
CA ALA A 498 15.64 1.11 -60.60
C ALA A 498 14.73 2.08 -61.39
N PRO A 499 13.71 2.69 -60.75
CA PRO A 499 13.30 2.54 -59.34
C PRO A 499 12.24 1.45 -59.11
N LEU A 500 12.02 0.55 -60.07
CA LEU A 500 10.92 -0.43 -60.02
C LEU A 500 11.33 -1.72 -59.28
N LEU A 501 12.50 -2.24 -59.62
CA LEU A 501 13.10 -3.46 -59.07
C LEU A 501 14.60 -3.20 -58.83
N HIS A 502 15.18 -3.90 -57.87
CA HIS A 502 16.55 -3.65 -57.42
C HIS A 502 17.34 -4.95 -57.26
N ALA A 503 18.63 -4.90 -57.56
CA ALA A 503 19.56 -5.91 -57.09
C ALA A 503 19.69 -5.83 -55.56
N PHE A 504 20.07 -6.94 -54.93
CA PHE A 504 20.37 -6.97 -53.51
C PHE A 504 21.55 -6.03 -53.20
N PRO A 505 21.44 -5.13 -52.20
CA PRO A 505 22.45 -4.09 -51.95
C PRO A 505 23.84 -4.63 -51.61
N GLU A 506 24.87 -3.93 -52.07
CA GLU A 506 26.25 -4.21 -51.68
C GLU A 506 26.43 -3.81 -50.19
N GLY A 507 27.04 -4.68 -49.38
CA GLY A 507 27.20 -4.47 -47.93
C GLY A 507 26.11 -5.10 -47.05
N LEU A 508 25.05 -5.69 -47.62
CA LEU A 508 24.07 -6.50 -46.88
C LEU A 508 24.26 -8.02 -47.06
N GLU A 509 25.36 -8.47 -47.68
CA GLU A 509 25.62 -9.89 -47.99
C GLU A 509 25.66 -10.76 -46.72
N GLY A 510 26.07 -10.19 -45.58
CA GLY A 510 26.03 -10.86 -44.28
C GLY A 510 24.61 -11.26 -43.81
N TYR A 511 23.57 -10.69 -44.41
CA TYR A 511 22.17 -10.90 -44.05
C TYR A 511 21.37 -11.68 -45.11
N GLU A 512 22.01 -12.30 -46.10
CA GLU A 512 21.31 -13.05 -47.16
C GLU A 512 20.32 -14.08 -46.60
N SER A 513 20.72 -14.82 -45.55
CA SER A 513 19.84 -15.81 -44.91
C SER A 513 18.59 -15.17 -44.29
N LEU A 514 18.74 -14.01 -43.64
CA LEU A 514 17.62 -13.24 -43.09
C LEU A 514 16.68 -12.82 -44.21
N PHE A 515 17.20 -12.16 -45.24
CA PHE A 515 16.39 -11.61 -46.32
C PHE A 515 15.77 -12.66 -47.23
N ALA A 516 16.40 -13.82 -47.40
CA ALA A 516 15.82 -14.98 -48.07
C ALA A 516 14.55 -15.46 -47.33
N ILE A 517 14.60 -15.54 -45.99
CA ILE A 517 13.45 -15.89 -45.15
C ILE A 517 12.34 -14.81 -45.27
N LEU A 518 12.72 -13.54 -45.34
CA LEU A 518 11.78 -12.41 -45.51
C LEU A 518 11.19 -12.28 -46.93
N GLY A 519 11.60 -13.15 -47.86
CA GLY A 519 11.00 -13.29 -49.19
C GLY A 519 11.73 -12.56 -50.32
N VAL A 520 12.98 -12.13 -50.11
CA VAL A 520 13.85 -11.67 -51.20
C VAL A 520 14.05 -12.80 -52.19
N ARG A 521 13.94 -12.49 -53.48
CA ARG A 521 13.98 -13.50 -54.54
C ARG A 521 15.42 -13.91 -54.83
N ALA A 522 15.63 -15.18 -55.20
CA ALA A 522 16.89 -15.57 -55.83
C ALA A 522 17.08 -14.81 -57.16
N ARG A 523 16.02 -14.78 -57.99
CA ARG A 523 15.91 -14.08 -59.27
C ARG A 523 14.48 -13.57 -59.48
N PHE A 524 14.30 -12.50 -60.25
CA PHE A 524 12.96 -12.04 -60.62
C PHE A 524 12.25 -13.03 -61.55
N SER A 525 10.98 -13.33 -61.25
CA SER A 525 10.13 -14.11 -62.13
C SER A 525 9.51 -13.24 -63.22
N ALA A 526 9.00 -13.87 -64.29
CA ALA A 526 8.24 -13.17 -65.32
C ALA A 526 7.03 -12.38 -64.75
N ARG A 527 6.45 -12.86 -63.64
CA ARG A 527 5.35 -12.18 -62.95
C ARG A 527 5.82 -10.88 -62.30
N ASP A 528 7.00 -10.89 -61.69
CA ASP A 528 7.56 -9.71 -61.01
C ASP A 528 7.90 -8.62 -62.02
N LEU A 529 8.50 -9.00 -63.16
CA LEU A 529 8.81 -8.09 -64.28
C LEU A 529 7.55 -7.49 -64.91
N CYS A 530 6.51 -8.31 -65.12
CA CYS A 530 5.19 -7.83 -65.56
C CYS A 530 4.58 -6.86 -64.55
N GLY A 531 4.74 -7.12 -63.25
CA GLY A 531 4.32 -6.22 -62.17
C GLY A 531 5.04 -4.87 -62.23
N GLY A 532 6.35 -4.87 -62.48
CA GLY A 532 7.13 -3.65 -62.72
C GLY A 532 6.61 -2.82 -63.90
N LEU A 533 6.33 -3.46 -65.04
CA LEU A 533 5.74 -2.79 -66.21
C LEU A 533 4.34 -2.24 -65.93
N GLN A 534 3.52 -2.97 -65.15
CA GLN A 534 2.20 -2.50 -64.73
C GLN A 534 2.30 -1.30 -63.79
N ALA A 535 3.26 -1.28 -62.86
CA ALA A 535 3.52 -0.14 -61.98
C ALA A 535 3.99 1.10 -62.78
N LEU A 536 4.85 0.90 -63.78
CA LEU A 536 5.27 1.97 -64.69
C LEU A 536 4.09 2.53 -65.48
N ALA A 537 3.26 1.66 -66.05
CA ALA A 537 2.06 2.05 -66.80
C ALA A 537 1.00 2.75 -65.92
N ALA A 538 0.84 2.30 -64.67
CA ALA A 538 -0.05 2.93 -63.72
C ALA A 538 0.43 4.34 -63.35
N THR A 539 1.73 4.53 -63.18
CA THR A 539 2.27 5.82 -62.77
C THR A 539 2.35 6.83 -63.92
N SER A 540 2.49 6.36 -65.16
CA SER A 540 2.40 7.23 -66.34
C SER A 540 0.98 7.72 -66.62
N GLY A 541 -0.06 7.11 -66.02
CA GLY A 541 -1.45 7.59 -66.11
C GLY A 541 -1.98 7.69 -67.55
N GLY A 542 -1.45 6.89 -68.48
CA GLY A 542 -1.80 6.93 -69.90
C GLY A 542 -1.08 8.00 -70.74
N GLN A 543 -0.13 8.73 -70.16
CA GLN A 543 0.75 9.66 -70.87
C GLN A 543 1.88 8.90 -71.61
N PRO A 544 2.46 9.48 -72.68
CA PRO A 544 3.65 8.92 -73.33
C PRO A 544 4.80 8.79 -72.33
N LEU A 545 5.49 7.65 -72.35
CA LEU A 545 6.67 7.41 -71.51
C LEU A 545 7.84 8.29 -71.97
N GLU A 546 8.58 8.84 -71.01
CA GLU A 546 9.84 9.53 -71.27
C GLU A 546 10.92 8.55 -71.75
N GLN A 547 11.97 9.03 -72.43
CA GLN A 547 13.01 8.16 -73.02
C GLN A 547 13.64 7.22 -71.98
N GLU A 548 13.89 7.71 -70.75
CA GLU A 548 14.44 6.91 -69.66
C GLU A 548 13.47 5.83 -69.17
N GLN A 549 12.16 6.10 -69.18
CA GLN A 549 11.11 5.14 -68.85
C GLN A 549 10.96 4.08 -69.95
N VAL A 550 11.14 4.47 -71.22
CA VAL A 550 11.17 3.53 -72.36
C VAL A 550 12.39 2.61 -72.25
N ASP A 551 13.56 3.16 -71.95
CA ASP A 551 14.79 2.38 -71.77
C ASP A 551 14.66 1.41 -70.59
N LEU A 552 14.03 1.81 -69.49
CA LEU A 552 13.68 0.93 -68.36
C LEU A 552 12.69 -0.18 -68.77
N ALA A 553 11.64 0.15 -69.52
CA ALA A 553 10.67 -0.82 -70.02
C ALA A 553 11.28 -1.85 -70.98
N VAL A 554 12.35 -1.50 -71.71
CA VAL A 554 13.11 -2.41 -72.59
C VAL A 554 14.10 -3.28 -71.80
N ARG A 555 14.63 -2.79 -70.67
CA ARG A 555 15.54 -3.55 -69.80
C ARG A 555 14.82 -4.67 -69.03
N LEU A 556 13.60 -4.44 -68.56
CA LEU A 556 12.81 -5.42 -67.78
C LEU A 556 12.66 -6.80 -68.46
N PRO A 557 12.24 -6.92 -69.75
CA PRO A 557 12.16 -8.22 -70.42
C PRO A 557 13.51 -8.86 -70.74
N ARG A 558 14.60 -8.08 -70.79
CA ARG A 558 15.95 -8.61 -71.07
C ARG A 558 16.52 -9.34 -69.86
N GLU A 559 16.13 -8.93 -68.65
CA GLU A 559 16.44 -9.67 -67.41
C GLU A 559 15.81 -11.08 -67.41
N ALA A 560 14.66 -11.26 -68.06
CA ALA A 560 14.04 -12.58 -68.26
C ALA A 560 14.77 -13.47 -69.30
N GLY A 561 15.86 -12.98 -69.91
CA GLY A 561 16.56 -13.63 -71.01
C GLY A 561 17.10 -15.03 -70.69
N PRO A 562 17.20 -15.94 -71.67
CA PRO A 562 17.25 -17.38 -71.42
C PRO A 562 18.65 -17.85 -71.00
N ARG A 563 18.80 -18.44 -69.81
CA ARG A 563 19.95 -19.32 -69.49
C ARG A 563 19.56 -20.47 -68.55
N GLY A 564 19.46 -21.68 -69.11
CA GLY A 564 19.69 -22.96 -68.43
C GLY A 564 18.46 -23.78 -68.02
N GLY A 565 17.94 -24.59 -68.94
CA GLY A 565 17.46 -25.94 -68.61
C GLY A 565 18.57 -26.95 -68.85
#